data_AF-A0A537B2N5-F1
#
_entry.id   AF-A0A537B2N5-F1
#
_cell.length_a   1.000
_cell.length_b   1.000
_cell.length_c   1.000
_cell.angle_alpha   90.00
_cell.angle_beta   90.00
_cell.angle_gamma   90.00
#
_symmetry.space_group_name_H-M   'P 1'
#
loop_
_entity.id
_entity.type
_entity.pdbx_description
1 polymer ?
#
loop_
_entity_poly.entity_id
_entity_poly.type
_entity_poly.pdbx_seq_one_letter_code
_entity_poly.pdbx_strand_id
1 'polypeptide(L)'
;MRARHALLMRLVEPMRAGRFRTRDPSAPAAAPVPGRIEPERIEGTLAAGSKLAIEVPEGLARAIFYSILLRRVQPFDRGSDKLAHLLMNAELSSVGEARIVVPTRMRERLQIAGERLLRQGDPERYIRLLVALQRWSAALDFSDLNRLLTRLAAMRAFDRAPAPPVTPRP
;
A
#
# COMPACT_ATOMS: atom_id res chain seq x y z
N MET A 1 -14.52 -4.46 -2.18
CA MET A 1 -13.17 -4.74 -1.59
C MET A 1 -12.85 -6.24 -1.53
N ARG A 2 -13.63 -7.06 -0.82
CA ARG A 2 -13.39 -8.51 -0.65
C ARG A 2 -13.25 -9.26 -1.99
N ALA A 3 -14.11 -8.99 -2.97
CA ALA A 3 -14.03 -9.60 -4.30
C ALA A 3 -12.72 -9.26 -5.06
N ARG A 4 -12.26 -8.00 -5.00
CA ARG A 4 -10.97 -7.59 -5.60
C ARG A 4 -9.79 -8.28 -4.93
N HIS A 5 -9.81 -8.39 -3.60
CA HIS A 5 -8.80 -9.15 -2.87
C HIS A 5 -8.84 -10.64 -3.21
N ALA A 6 -10.03 -11.23 -3.36
CA ALA A 6 -10.17 -12.62 -3.73
C ALA A 6 -9.53 -12.92 -5.10
N LEU A 7 -9.73 -12.03 -6.07
CA LEU A 7 -9.07 -12.10 -7.38
C LEU A 7 -7.53 -12.00 -7.25
N LEU A 8 -7.03 -11.06 -6.44
CA LEU A 8 -5.59 -10.89 -6.20
C LEU A 8 -4.94 -12.14 -5.59
N MET A 9 -5.63 -12.83 -4.69
CA MET A 9 -5.08 -13.98 -3.96
C MET A 9 -5.41 -15.33 -4.60
N ARG A 10 -6.16 -15.38 -5.70
CA ARG A 10 -6.69 -16.62 -6.31
C ARG A 10 -5.61 -17.68 -6.57
N LEU A 11 -4.41 -17.25 -6.99
CA LEU A 11 -3.30 -18.14 -7.35
C LEU A 11 -2.27 -18.33 -6.22
N VAL A 12 -2.41 -17.59 -5.11
CA VAL A 12 -1.40 -17.57 -4.04
C VAL A 12 -1.96 -18.21 -2.77
N GLU A 13 -3.14 -17.79 -2.31
CA GLU A 13 -3.80 -18.31 -1.11
C GLU A 13 -5.34 -18.30 -1.26
N PRO A 14 -5.90 -19.22 -2.08
CA PRO A 14 -7.33 -19.22 -2.38
C PRO A 14 -8.22 -19.38 -1.15
N MET A 15 -7.79 -20.14 -0.13
CA MET A 15 -8.58 -20.40 1.10
C MET A 15 -8.81 -19.14 1.97
N ARG A 16 -7.91 -18.14 1.87
CA ARG A 16 -8.01 -16.86 2.62
C ARG A 16 -8.41 -15.70 1.71
N ALA A 17 -8.67 -15.99 0.44
CA ALA A 17 -8.99 -15.00 -0.58
C ALA A 17 -10.32 -14.30 -0.27
N GLY A 18 -10.23 -13.02 0.12
CA GLY A 18 -11.39 -12.15 0.32
C GLY A 18 -12.00 -12.25 1.73
N ARG A 19 -11.40 -13.03 2.62
CA ARG A 19 -11.80 -13.14 4.02
C ARG A 19 -10.98 -12.17 4.86
N PHE A 20 -11.65 -11.27 5.58
CA PHE A 20 -10.95 -10.44 6.57
C PHE A 20 -10.29 -11.34 7.62
N ARG A 21 -9.16 -10.87 8.14
CA ARG A 21 -8.50 -11.56 9.25
C ARG A 21 -9.46 -11.63 10.43
N THR A 22 -9.44 -12.76 11.11
CA THR A 22 -10.21 -13.01 12.32
C THR A 22 -9.25 -13.25 13.47
N ARG A 23 -9.69 -13.00 14.69
CA ARG A 23 -8.99 -13.48 15.86
C ARG A 23 -9.10 -15.01 15.93
N ASP A 24 -8.03 -15.68 16.29
CA ASP A 24 -8.08 -17.09 16.68
C ASP A 24 -8.64 -17.16 18.12
N PRO A 25 -9.80 -17.79 18.36
CA PRO A 25 -10.41 -17.89 19.69
C PRO A 25 -9.53 -18.65 20.69
N SER A 26 -8.69 -19.58 20.19
CA SER A 26 -7.83 -20.45 20.99
C SER A 26 -6.46 -19.83 21.27
N ALA A 27 -6.11 -18.74 20.59
CA ALA A 27 -4.85 -18.05 20.80
C ALA A 27 -4.92 -17.10 22.00
N PRO A 28 -3.85 -17.01 22.82
CA PRO A 28 -3.76 -15.99 23.85
C PRO A 28 -3.91 -14.60 23.24
N ALA A 29 -4.43 -13.64 24.00
CA ALA A 29 -4.57 -12.27 23.54
C ALA A 29 -3.21 -11.74 23.06
N ALA A 30 -3.04 -11.60 21.75
CA ALA A 30 -1.83 -11.03 21.19
C ALA A 30 -1.69 -9.59 21.69
N ALA A 31 -0.48 -9.21 22.09
CA ALA A 31 -0.19 -7.82 22.42
C ALA A 31 -0.58 -6.93 21.22
N PRO A 32 -1.19 -5.76 21.45
CA PRO A 32 -1.55 -4.84 20.38
C PRO A 32 -0.32 -4.51 19.52
N VAL A 33 -0.40 -4.79 18.22
CA VAL A 33 0.65 -4.38 17.29
C VAL A 33 0.45 -2.89 17.01
N PRO A 34 1.42 -2.02 17.31
CA PRO A 34 1.26 -0.58 17.14
C PRO A 34 0.80 -0.21 15.72
N GLY A 35 -0.33 0.49 15.64
CA GLY A 35 -0.93 0.94 14.38
C GLY A 35 -1.78 -0.08 13.63
N ARG A 36 -1.93 -1.32 14.13
CA ARG A 36 -2.83 -2.34 13.56
C ARG A 36 -4.16 -2.35 14.32
N ILE A 37 -5.26 -2.27 13.59
CA ILE A 37 -6.62 -2.30 14.16
C ILE A 37 -6.98 -3.72 14.65
N GLU A 38 -7.86 -3.88 15.62
CA GLU A 38 -8.37 -5.17 16.07
C GLU A 38 -9.26 -5.82 14.98
N PRO A 39 -9.23 -7.16 14.77
CA PRO A 39 -10.03 -7.84 13.75
C PRO A 39 -11.52 -7.45 13.75
N GLU A 40 -12.10 -7.33 14.95
CA GLU A 40 -13.52 -7.06 15.18
C GLU A 40 -13.92 -5.64 14.74
N ARG A 41 -12.93 -4.73 14.64
CA ARG A 41 -13.14 -3.33 14.24
C ARG A 41 -12.86 -3.07 12.76
N ILE A 42 -12.38 -4.07 12.01
CA ILE A 42 -12.02 -3.90 10.59
C ILE A 42 -13.20 -3.36 9.79
N GLU A 43 -14.36 -4.01 9.88
CA GLU A 43 -15.51 -3.68 9.04
C GLU A 43 -16.06 -2.29 9.37
N GLY A 44 -16.24 -1.98 10.65
CA GLY A 44 -16.67 -0.66 11.10
C GLY A 44 -15.68 0.45 10.72
N THR A 45 -14.37 0.20 10.83
CA THR A 45 -13.33 1.18 10.46
C THR A 45 -13.32 1.43 8.95
N LEU A 46 -13.47 0.37 8.13
CA LEU A 46 -13.57 0.52 6.68
C LEU A 46 -14.84 1.27 6.27
N ALA A 47 -15.97 0.98 6.91
CA ALA A 47 -17.23 1.67 6.64
C ALA A 47 -17.13 3.17 6.97
N ALA A 48 -16.60 3.52 8.15
CA ALA A 48 -16.37 4.91 8.54
C ALA A 48 -15.35 5.61 7.63
N GLY A 49 -14.22 4.96 7.35
CA GLY A 49 -13.19 5.49 6.46
C GLY A 49 -13.68 5.70 5.02
N SER A 50 -14.56 4.82 4.52
CA SER A 50 -15.13 4.97 3.18
C SER A 50 -16.07 6.18 3.07
N LYS A 51 -16.81 6.51 4.13
CA LYS A 51 -17.62 7.74 4.20
C LYS A 51 -16.74 8.98 4.16
N LEU A 52 -15.66 9.00 4.95
CA LEU A 52 -14.69 10.09 4.95
C LEU A 52 -13.98 10.27 3.61
N ALA A 53 -13.75 9.18 2.86
CA ALA A 53 -13.08 9.25 1.56
C ALA A 53 -13.85 10.12 0.54
N ILE A 54 -15.19 10.17 0.65
CA ILE A 54 -16.05 10.97 -0.25
C ILE A 54 -15.75 12.46 -0.09
N GLU A 55 -15.44 12.90 1.12
CA GLU A 55 -15.10 14.30 1.45
C GLU A 55 -13.69 14.70 1.00
N VAL A 56 -12.84 13.73 0.64
CA VAL A 56 -11.49 14.00 0.13
C VAL A 56 -11.58 14.26 -1.38
N PRO A 57 -10.93 15.31 -1.92
CA PRO A 57 -10.91 15.57 -3.37
C PRO A 57 -10.43 14.36 -4.18
N GLU A 58 -11.07 14.15 -5.34
CA GLU A 58 -10.73 13.08 -6.29
C GLU A 58 -9.28 13.12 -6.76
N GLY A 59 -8.80 11.97 -7.25
CA GLY A 59 -7.43 11.85 -7.75
C GLY A 59 -6.42 11.63 -6.64
N LEU A 60 -5.27 12.32 -6.70
CA LEU A 60 -4.13 12.02 -5.83
C LEU A 60 -4.43 12.10 -4.34
N ALA A 61 -5.23 13.07 -3.90
CA ALA A 61 -5.58 13.23 -2.48
C ALA A 61 -6.37 12.03 -1.95
N ARG A 62 -7.46 11.64 -2.61
CA ARG A 62 -8.27 10.47 -2.24
C ARG A 62 -7.51 9.15 -2.41
N ALA A 63 -6.64 9.05 -3.43
CA ALA A 63 -5.79 7.89 -3.64
C ALA A 63 -4.82 7.68 -2.45
N ILE A 64 -4.18 8.75 -1.97
CA ILE A 64 -3.32 8.73 -0.78
C ILE A 64 -4.13 8.38 0.47
N PHE A 65 -5.33 8.94 0.62
CA PHE A 65 -6.23 8.62 1.73
C PHE A 65 -6.54 7.12 1.78
N TYR A 66 -6.95 6.52 0.65
CA TYR A 66 -7.21 5.08 0.57
C TYR A 66 -5.98 4.23 0.91
N SER A 67 -4.80 4.66 0.44
CA SER A 67 -3.54 3.97 0.77
C SER A 67 -3.28 3.97 2.29
N ILE A 68 -3.44 5.11 2.96
CA ILE A 68 -3.27 5.24 4.42
C ILE A 68 -4.32 4.42 5.16
N LEU A 69 -5.60 4.54 4.78
CA LEU A 69 -6.70 3.79 5.40
C LEU A 69 -6.42 2.28 5.37
N LEU A 70 -6.06 1.74 4.21
CA LEU A 70 -5.82 0.31 4.04
C LEU A 70 -4.55 -0.17 4.74
N ARG A 71 -3.51 0.66 4.80
CA ARG A 71 -2.30 0.36 5.59
C ARG A 71 -2.54 0.35 7.09
N ARG A 72 -3.45 1.21 7.59
CA ARG A 72 -3.84 1.26 9.01
C ARG A 72 -4.74 0.08 9.38
N VAL A 73 -5.72 -0.24 8.54
CA VAL A 73 -6.68 -1.31 8.81
C VAL A 73 -6.03 -2.69 8.66
N GLN A 74 -5.21 -2.89 7.63
CA GLN A 74 -4.65 -4.19 7.21
C GLN A 74 -5.69 -5.33 7.30
N PRO A 75 -6.75 -5.27 6.48
CA PRO A 75 -7.92 -6.12 6.65
C PRO A 75 -7.67 -7.60 6.38
N PHE A 76 -6.60 -7.94 5.66
CA PHE A 76 -6.24 -9.30 5.28
C PHE A 76 -4.87 -9.66 5.84
N ASP A 77 -4.67 -10.95 6.15
CA ASP A 77 -3.39 -11.47 6.68
C ASP A 77 -2.24 -11.35 5.68
N ARG A 78 -2.55 -11.39 4.37
CA ARG A 78 -1.61 -11.16 3.27
C ARG A 78 -2.29 -10.35 2.17
N GLY A 79 -1.52 -9.60 1.39
CA GLY A 79 -2.02 -8.88 0.21
C GLY A 79 -2.75 -7.56 0.49
N SER A 80 -2.83 -7.11 1.75
CA SER A 80 -3.40 -5.81 2.11
C SER A 80 -2.65 -4.64 1.45
N ASP A 81 -1.32 -4.75 1.33
CA ASP A 81 -0.45 -3.79 0.64
C ASP A 81 -0.73 -3.74 -0.87
N LYS A 82 -0.87 -4.90 -1.52
CA LYS A 82 -1.24 -4.99 -2.94
C LYS A 82 -2.62 -4.40 -3.20
N LEU A 83 -3.57 -4.67 -2.31
CA LEU A 83 -4.92 -4.11 -2.39
C LEU A 83 -4.91 -2.59 -2.20
N ALA A 84 -4.11 -2.07 -1.25
CA ALA A 84 -3.94 -0.64 -1.06
C ALA A 84 -3.41 0.03 -2.32
N HIS A 85 -2.38 -0.56 -2.94
CA HIS A 85 -1.83 -0.08 -4.20
C HIS A 85 -2.85 -0.12 -5.34
N LEU A 86 -3.62 -1.22 -5.45
CA LEU A 86 -4.64 -1.37 -6.47
C LEU A 86 -5.76 -0.34 -6.33
N LEU A 87 -6.25 -0.09 -5.10
CA LEU A 87 -7.31 0.88 -4.87
C LEU A 87 -6.81 2.31 -5.12
N MET A 88 -5.62 2.64 -4.64
CA MET A 88 -4.95 3.92 -4.90
C MET A 88 -4.83 4.19 -6.41
N ASN A 89 -4.39 3.19 -7.19
CA ASN A 89 -4.27 3.35 -8.64
C ASN A 89 -5.60 3.33 -9.38
N ALA A 90 -6.62 2.65 -8.85
CA ALA A 90 -7.96 2.69 -9.41
C ALA A 90 -8.56 4.10 -9.31
N GLU A 91 -8.38 4.77 -8.16
CA GLU A 91 -8.80 6.17 -7.94
C GLU A 91 -8.10 7.13 -8.92
N LEU A 92 -6.79 6.99 -9.11
CA LEU A 92 -6.05 7.79 -10.09
C LEU A 92 -6.54 7.52 -11.52
N SER A 93 -6.78 6.25 -11.85
CA SER A 93 -7.23 5.86 -13.20
C SER A 93 -8.64 6.37 -13.51
N SER A 94 -9.54 6.45 -12.53
CA SER A 94 -10.91 6.91 -12.77
C SER A 94 -11.00 8.38 -13.15
N VAL A 95 -10.00 9.19 -12.81
CA VAL A 95 -9.92 10.61 -13.20
C VAL A 95 -8.87 10.87 -14.29
N GLY A 96 -8.33 9.83 -14.92
CA GLY A 96 -7.31 9.95 -15.97
C GLY A 96 -5.94 10.42 -15.48
N GLU A 97 -5.67 10.38 -14.17
CA GLU A 97 -4.36 10.70 -13.61
C GLU A 97 -3.36 9.55 -13.77
N ALA A 98 -2.07 9.90 -13.78
CA ALA A 98 -0.99 8.93 -13.81
C ALA A 98 -1.03 8.02 -12.57
N ARG A 99 -1.05 6.70 -12.80
CA ARG A 99 -0.94 5.68 -11.74
C ARG A 99 0.41 5.77 -11.05
N ILE A 100 0.44 5.47 -9.75
CA ILE A 100 1.68 5.34 -8.99
C ILE A 100 2.32 3.98 -9.31
N VAL A 101 3.56 4.01 -9.80
CA VAL A 101 4.45 2.86 -9.91
C VAL A 101 5.53 2.98 -8.83
N VAL A 102 5.74 1.89 -8.07
CA VAL A 102 6.79 1.83 -7.05
C VAL A 102 7.96 1.00 -7.60
N PRO A 103 9.06 1.64 -8.04
CA PRO A 103 10.22 0.91 -8.53
C PRO A 103 10.87 0.11 -7.41
N THR A 104 11.59 -0.95 -7.76
CA THR A 104 12.22 -1.87 -6.80
C THR A 104 13.07 -1.13 -5.78
N ARG A 105 13.84 -0.15 -6.23
CA ARG A 105 14.72 0.68 -5.41
C ARG A 105 13.99 1.50 -4.34
N MET A 106 12.72 1.83 -4.56
CA MET A 106 11.92 2.67 -3.65
C MET A 106 11.04 1.87 -2.70
N ARG A 107 10.91 0.55 -2.89
CA ARG A 107 10.03 -0.30 -2.07
C ARG A 107 10.36 -0.22 -0.59
N GLU A 108 11.63 -0.36 -0.22
CA GLU A 108 12.07 -0.30 1.18
C GLU A 108 11.80 1.08 1.80
N ARG A 109 12.15 2.17 1.10
CA ARG A 109 11.92 3.54 1.60
C ARG A 109 10.43 3.81 1.85
N LEU A 110 9.56 3.32 0.97
CA LEU A 110 8.11 3.45 1.12
C LEU A 110 7.59 2.58 2.28
N GLN A 111 8.14 1.37 2.45
CA GLN A 111 7.82 0.50 3.57
C GLN A 111 8.16 1.16 4.92
N ILE A 112 9.41 1.65 5.07
CA ILE A 112 9.87 2.34 6.28
C ILE A 112 9.00 3.56 6.60
N ALA A 113 8.69 4.39 5.59
CA ALA A 113 7.83 5.55 5.79
C ALA A 113 6.42 5.15 6.24
N GLY A 114 5.87 4.07 5.68
CA GLY A 114 4.57 3.56 6.07
C GLY A 114 4.58 2.89 7.45
N GLU A 115 5.67 2.28 7.90
CA GLU A 115 5.81 1.80 9.29
C GLU A 115 5.88 2.95 10.29
N ARG A 116 6.58 4.03 9.94
CA ARG A 116 6.62 5.26 10.74
C ARG A 116 5.23 5.86 10.90
N LEU A 117 4.47 5.96 9.80
CA LEU A 117 3.05 6.37 9.83
C LEU A 117 2.25 5.53 10.84
N LEU A 118 2.40 4.21 10.84
CA LEU A 118 1.62 3.34 11.72
C LEU A 118 2.02 3.48 13.19
N ARG A 119 3.32 3.55 13.48
CA ARG A 119 3.85 3.61 14.84
C ARG A 119 3.76 4.99 15.49
N GLN A 120 4.01 6.05 14.73
CA GLN A 120 4.15 7.41 15.24
C GLN A 120 2.97 8.32 14.87
N GLY A 121 2.06 7.86 14.00
CA GLY A 121 0.96 8.69 13.51
C GLY A 121 1.40 9.83 12.59
N ASP A 122 2.64 9.81 12.08
CA ASP A 122 3.21 10.82 11.21
C ASP A 122 3.11 10.38 9.73
N PRO A 123 2.13 10.92 8.96
CA PRO A 123 1.93 10.53 7.56
C PRO A 123 2.86 11.26 6.60
N GLU A 124 3.56 12.31 7.04
CA GLU A 124 4.10 13.34 6.15
C GLU A 124 5.14 12.78 5.17
N ARG A 125 6.06 11.94 5.69
CA ARG A 125 7.06 11.25 4.86
C ARG A 125 6.43 10.28 3.87
N TYR A 126 5.37 9.59 4.27
CA TYR A 126 4.68 8.62 3.41
C TYR A 126 3.95 9.33 2.26
N ILE A 127 3.22 10.40 2.57
CA ILE A 127 2.53 11.26 1.60
C ILE A 127 3.53 11.82 0.58
N ARG A 128 4.63 12.44 1.04
CA ARG A 128 5.65 13.00 0.15
C ARG A 128 6.23 11.97 -0.83
N LEU A 129 6.47 10.74 -0.36
CA LEU A 129 6.96 9.67 -1.23
C LEU A 129 5.92 9.28 -2.28
N LEU A 130 4.64 9.14 -1.92
CA LEU A 130 3.59 8.82 -2.88
C LEU A 130 3.42 9.93 -3.95
N VAL A 131 3.44 11.20 -3.54
CA VAL A 131 3.39 12.34 -4.46
C VAL A 131 4.59 12.32 -5.41
N ALA A 132 5.80 12.10 -4.90
CA ALA A 132 7.00 12.01 -5.73
C ALA A 132 6.93 10.83 -6.71
N LEU A 133 6.41 9.68 -6.29
CA LEU A 133 6.24 8.51 -7.14
C LEU A 133 5.16 8.70 -8.21
N GLN A 134 4.07 9.41 -7.89
CA GLN A 134 3.05 9.76 -8.88
C GLN A 134 3.63 10.67 -9.96
N ARG A 135 4.34 11.73 -9.56
CA ARG A 135 5.02 12.65 -10.50
C ARG A 135 6.07 11.94 -11.34
N TRP A 136 6.86 11.07 -10.72
CA TRP A 136 7.84 10.26 -11.44
C TRP A 136 7.16 9.36 -12.47
N SER A 137 6.04 8.72 -12.11
CA SER A 137 5.28 7.85 -13.01
C SER A 137 4.65 8.65 -14.16
N ALA A 138 4.16 9.86 -13.90
CA ALA A 138 3.60 10.76 -14.91
C ALA A 138 4.64 11.22 -15.96
N ALA A 139 5.92 11.27 -15.59
CA ALA A 139 7.02 11.67 -16.47
C ALA A 139 7.57 10.51 -17.33
N LEU A 140 7.05 9.29 -17.16
CA LEU A 140 7.40 8.13 -17.98
C LEU A 140 6.57 8.12 -19.26
N ASP A 141 7.23 7.78 -20.36
CA ASP A 141 6.57 7.50 -21.62
C ASP A 141 6.28 6.00 -21.69
N PHE A 142 5.01 5.64 -21.79
CA PHE A 142 4.53 4.25 -21.86
C PHE A 142 4.22 3.80 -23.30
N SER A 143 4.45 4.65 -24.31
CA SER A 143 4.15 4.32 -25.72
C SER A 143 5.17 3.34 -26.33
N ASP A 144 6.41 3.33 -25.84
CA ASP A 144 7.47 2.42 -26.27
C ASP A 144 8.06 1.68 -25.06
N LEU A 145 7.75 0.38 -24.99
CA LEU A 145 8.20 -0.48 -23.90
C LEU A 145 9.73 -0.63 -23.84
N ASN A 146 10.40 -0.78 -24.99
CA ASN A 146 11.85 -0.99 -25.01
C ASN A 146 12.57 0.27 -24.54
N ARG A 147 12.17 1.44 -25.05
CA ARG A 147 12.70 2.73 -24.63
C ARG A 147 12.45 2.99 -23.14
N LEU A 148 11.26 2.65 -22.65
CA LEU A 148 10.91 2.75 -21.23
C LEU A 148 11.83 1.87 -20.38
N LEU A 149 12.01 0.59 -20.74
CA LEU A 149 12.85 -0.34 -19.99
C LEU A 149 14.32 0.13 -19.94
N THR A 150 14.88 0.61 -21.06
CA THR A 150 16.23 1.20 -21.10
C THR A 150 16.34 2.40 -20.16
N ARG A 151 15.36 3.30 -20.17
CA ARG A 151 15.33 4.48 -19.29
C ARG A 151 15.22 4.07 -17.82
N LEU A 152 14.36 3.11 -17.49
CA LEU A 152 14.20 2.59 -16.12
C LEU A 152 15.48 1.92 -15.61
N ALA A 153 16.19 1.18 -16.47
CA ALA A 153 17.47 0.57 -16.14
C ALA A 153 18.55 1.64 -15.86
N ALA A 154 18.66 2.66 -16.70
CA ALA A 154 19.60 3.79 -16.50
C ALA A 154 19.33 4.54 -15.18
N MET A 155 18.06 4.63 -14.75
CA MET A 155 17.68 5.20 -13.46
C MET A 155 17.85 4.24 -12.27
N ARG A 156 18.37 3.03 -12.50
CA ARG A 156 18.52 1.99 -11.47
C ARG A 156 17.19 1.63 -10.79
N ALA A 157 16.08 1.71 -11.54
CA ALA A 157 14.74 1.48 -11.00
C ALA A 157 14.52 0.02 -10.56
N PHE A 158 15.27 -0.91 -11.16
CA PHE A 158 15.18 -2.35 -10.88
C PHE A 158 16.04 -2.82 -9.71
N ASP A 159 17.01 -2.01 -9.29
CA ASP A 159 17.92 -2.33 -8.19
C ASP A 159 17.14 -2.58 -6.90
N ARG A 160 17.52 -3.61 -6.15
CA ARG A 160 17.13 -3.72 -4.74
C ARG A 160 17.89 -2.67 -3.95
N ALA A 161 17.23 -2.08 -2.96
CA ALA A 161 17.93 -1.27 -1.98
C ALA A 161 19.00 -2.14 -1.28
N PRO A 162 20.16 -1.56 -0.92
CA PRO A 162 21.22 -2.31 -0.23
C PRO A 162 20.66 -2.88 1.07
N ALA A 163 21.04 -4.12 1.41
CA ALA A 163 20.64 -4.71 2.69
C ALA A 163 21.08 -3.79 3.84
N PRO A 164 20.26 -3.61 4.90
CA PRO A 164 20.69 -2.86 6.07
C PRO A 164 21.98 -3.48 6.62
N PRO A 165 22.91 -2.66 7.16
CA PRO A 165 24.11 -3.19 7.78
C PRO A 165 23.73 -4.15 8.90
N VAL A 166 24.36 -5.33 8.93
CA VAL A 166 24.19 -6.29 10.02
C VAL A 166 24.77 -5.65 11.27
N THR A 167 23.92 -5.14 12.16
CA THR A 167 24.36 -4.81 13.52
C THR A 167 24.59 -6.13 14.26
N PRO A 168 25.81 -6.44 14.72
CA PRO A 168 26.03 -7.59 15.57
C PRO A 168 25.11 -7.46 16.79
N ARG A 169 24.40 -8.56 17.12
CA ARG A 169 23.62 -8.64 18.36
C ARG A 169 24.60 -8.50 19.54
N PRO A 170 24.24 -7.74 20.60
CA PRO A 170 25.01 -7.77 21.83
C PRO A 170 25.03 -9.17 22.44
#